data_AF-G5ANS8-F1
#
_entry.id   AF-G5ANS8-F1
#
_cell.length_a   1.000
_cell.length_b   1.000
_cell.length_c   1.000
_cell.angle_alpha   90.00
_cell.angle_beta   90.00
_cell.angle_gamma   90.00
#
_symmetry.space_group_name_H-M   'P 1'
#
loop_
_entity.id
_entity.type
_entity.pdbx_description
1 polymer ?
#
loop_
_entity_poly.entity_id
_entity_poly.type
_entity_poly.pdbx_seq_one_letter_code
_entity_poly.pdbx_strand_id
1 'polypeptide(L)'
;MNASAEAEFNILLATDSYKVTHYKQYPPNTSKVYSYFECREKKTENSKSEVVTKEKIQDAKEVLDILGKKFPVTENSKGYKLLPPYLRVIQGDGVDINTLQEIVEGMKQKKWSIENVAFSSGGALLQKLTRDLLNCSFKCSYVVTNGLGINVFKDPVADPNKRSKKGRLSLHRTPAGNFVTLEEGKGDLEEYGEDLLPTVFRNGKVTESYSFDEVRKNAQLNIELEAVPH
;
A
#
# COMPACT_ATOMS: atom_id res chain seq x y z
N MET A 1 34.16 -8.46 -29.62
CA MET A 1 33.52 -8.82 -28.35
C MET A 1 33.58 -7.60 -27.45
N ASN A 2 32.51 -6.80 -27.38
CA ASN A 2 32.44 -5.65 -26.48
C ASN A 2 31.43 -5.99 -25.39
N ALA A 3 31.95 -6.35 -24.21
CA ALA A 3 31.16 -6.42 -23.00
C ALA A 3 30.95 -4.98 -22.52
N SER A 4 29.72 -4.47 -22.63
CA SER A 4 29.32 -3.26 -21.93
C SER A 4 29.37 -3.56 -20.43
N ALA A 5 30.24 -2.88 -19.70
CA ALA A 5 30.22 -2.91 -18.24
C ALA A 5 28.88 -2.31 -17.78
N GLU A 6 27.96 -3.16 -17.31
CA GLU A 6 26.84 -2.71 -16.51
C GLU A 6 27.43 -2.02 -15.27
N ALA A 7 27.22 -0.71 -15.17
CA ALA A 7 27.61 0.04 -13.98
C ALA A 7 26.84 -0.55 -12.79
N GLU A 8 27.57 -1.19 -11.88
CA GLU A 8 27.03 -1.81 -10.68
C GLU A 8 26.21 -0.77 -9.91
N PHE A 9 24.91 -1.02 -9.76
CA PHE A 9 23.98 -0.08 -9.15
C PHE A 9 24.38 0.19 -7.69
N ASN A 10 24.91 1.39 -7.42
CA ASN A 10 25.30 1.80 -6.07
C ASN A 10 24.12 2.47 -5.35
N ILE A 11 23.51 1.75 -4.43
CA ILE A 11 22.38 2.22 -3.62
C ILE A 11 22.68 3.51 -2.83
N LEU A 12 23.96 3.79 -2.52
CA LEU A 12 24.37 5.03 -1.85
C LEU A 12 24.27 6.27 -2.76
N LEU A 13 24.32 6.10 -4.08
CA LEU A 13 24.16 7.18 -5.06
C LEU A 13 22.71 7.37 -5.52
N ALA A 14 21.84 6.41 -5.20
CA ALA A 14 20.40 6.48 -5.51
C ALA A 14 19.59 7.31 -4.49
N THR A 15 20.25 7.89 -3.47
CA THR A 15 19.62 8.74 -2.48
C THR A 15 19.91 10.21 -2.76
N ASP A 16 18.95 11.07 -2.42
CA ASP A 16 19.14 12.51 -2.47
C ASP A 16 20.34 12.88 -1.59
N SER A 17 21.40 13.45 -2.19
CA SER A 17 22.73 13.51 -1.59
C SER A 17 22.76 14.28 -0.27
N TYR A 18 21.83 15.23 -0.07
CA TYR A 18 21.70 15.95 1.20
C TYR A 18 21.37 15.01 2.36
N LYS A 19 20.72 13.87 2.13
CA LYS A 19 20.33 12.93 3.18
C LYS A 19 21.54 12.25 3.83
N VAL A 20 22.60 12.00 3.06
CA VAL A 20 23.86 11.40 3.58
C VAL A 20 24.62 12.42 4.43
N THR A 21 24.53 13.71 4.09
CA THR A 21 25.18 14.79 4.84
C THR A 21 24.26 15.50 5.83
N HIS A 22 23.01 15.08 5.98
CA HIS A 22 22.00 15.80 6.77
C HIS A 22 22.41 15.93 8.23
N TYR A 23 23.12 14.93 8.77
CA TYR A 23 23.64 14.98 10.14
C TYR A 23 24.61 16.15 10.37
N LYS A 24 25.29 16.66 9.33
CA LYS A 24 26.17 17.83 9.41
C LYS A 24 25.40 19.14 9.60
N GLN A 25 24.10 19.13 9.29
CA GLN A 25 23.21 20.29 9.46
C GLN A 25 22.48 20.27 10.80
N TYR A 26 22.67 19.22 11.62
CA TYR A 26 22.07 19.20 12.95
C TYR A 26 22.69 20.28 13.84
N PRO A 27 21.89 20.92 14.72
CA PRO A 27 22.43 21.85 15.69
C PRO A 27 23.59 21.21 16.48
N PRO A 28 24.62 21.99 16.84
CA PRO A 28 25.67 21.51 17.74
C PRO A 28 25.09 20.85 19.00
N ASN A 29 25.80 19.85 19.54
CA ASN A 29 25.37 19.09 20.73
C ASN A 29 24.03 18.35 20.58
N THR A 30 23.60 18.05 19.35
CA THR A 30 22.47 17.13 19.13
C THR A 30 22.87 15.71 19.56
N SER A 31 22.14 15.16 20.52
CA SER A 31 22.43 13.86 21.15
C SER A 31 21.38 12.79 20.84
N LYS A 32 20.16 13.19 20.50
CA LYS A 32 19.07 12.28 20.10
C LYS A 32 18.29 12.89 18.94
N VAL A 33 17.88 12.03 18.02
CA VAL A 33 16.99 12.36 16.91
C VAL A 33 15.90 11.30 16.87
N TYR A 34 14.65 11.74 16.80
CA TYR A 34 13.49 10.91 16.63
C TYR A 34 12.81 11.28 15.32
N SER A 35 12.57 10.27 14.51
CA SER A 35 11.95 10.40 13.20
C SER A 35 10.89 9.33 13.06
N TYR A 36 9.97 9.56 12.14
CA TYR A 36 8.86 8.66 11.91
C TYR A 36 8.65 8.45 10.42
N PHE A 37 8.05 7.32 10.09
CA PHE A 37 7.61 6.97 8.74
C PHE A 37 6.08 6.84 8.74
N GLU A 38 5.41 7.44 7.76
CA GLU A 38 3.96 7.33 7.59
C GLU A 38 3.58 7.28 6.11
N CYS A 39 2.45 6.63 5.82
CA CYS A 39 1.66 6.93 4.63
C CYS A 39 0.69 8.05 4.98
N ARG A 40 0.49 9.01 4.07
CA ARG A 40 -0.44 10.13 4.30
C ARG A 40 -1.66 9.96 3.44
N GLU A 41 -2.81 10.13 4.07
CA GLU A 41 -4.09 10.12 3.36
C GLU A 41 -4.06 11.16 2.24
N LYS A 42 -4.33 10.70 1.02
CA LYS A 42 -4.54 11.57 -0.13
C LYS A 42 -6.03 11.88 -0.12
N LYS A 43 -6.41 13.16 -0.22
CA LYS A 43 -7.76 13.46 -0.71
C LYS A 43 -7.84 12.83 -2.10
N THR A 44 -8.70 11.83 -2.27
CA THR A 44 -8.87 11.11 -3.52
C THR A 44 -9.29 12.10 -4.60
N GLU A 45 -8.34 12.56 -5.40
CA GLU A 45 -8.67 13.03 -6.74
C GLU A 45 -8.90 11.78 -7.58
N ASN A 46 -10.09 11.66 -8.15
CA ASN A 46 -10.39 10.68 -9.19
C ASN A 46 -9.54 11.03 -10.42
N SER A 47 -8.24 10.78 -10.37
CA SER A 47 -7.40 10.79 -11.55
C SER A 47 -7.81 9.58 -12.37
N LYS A 48 -8.75 9.79 -13.30
CA LYS A 48 -8.99 8.88 -14.42
C LYS A 48 -7.62 8.67 -15.06
N SER A 49 -6.99 7.54 -14.75
CA SER A 49 -5.82 7.10 -15.47
C SER A 49 -6.27 6.92 -16.92
N GLU A 50 -5.50 7.44 -17.88
CA GLU A 50 -5.81 7.23 -19.29
C GLU A 50 -6.10 5.76 -19.55
N VAL A 51 -7.28 5.55 -20.11
CA VAL A 51 -7.92 4.27 -20.35
C VAL A 51 -6.96 3.40 -21.16
N VAL A 52 -6.52 2.29 -20.55
CA VAL A 52 -6.04 1.12 -21.31
C VAL A 52 -7.10 0.83 -22.36
N THR A 53 -6.70 0.76 -23.64
CA THR A 53 -7.59 0.72 -24.80
C THR A 53 -8.83 -0.15 -24.56
N LYS A 54 -10.03 0.43 -24.75
CA LYS A 54 -11.35 -0.22 -24.56
C LYS A 54 -11.46 -1.62 -25.18
N GLU A 55 -10.68 -1.85 -26.22
CA GLU A 55 -10.48 -3.11 -26.92
C GLU A 55 -10.11 -4.26 -25.97
N LYS A 56 -9.13 -4.07 -25.07
CA LYS A 56 -8.66 -5.15 -24.16
C LYS A 56 -9.69 -5.58 -23.12
N ILE A 57 -10.57 -4.66 -22.70
CA ILE A 57 -11.68 -4.94 -21.78
C ILE A 57 -12.81 -5.70 -22.50
N GLN A 58 -12.93 -5.49 -23.81
CA GLN A 58 -13.94 -6.12 -24.64
C GLN A 58 -13.56 -7.58 -24.96
N ASP A 59 -12.28 -7.87 -25.18
CA ASP A 59 -11.77 -9.21 -25.51
C ASP A 59 -12.21 -10.28 -24.49
N ALA A 60 -12.01 -10.03 -23.20
CA ALA A 60 -12.38 -10.99 -22.15
C ALA A 60 -13.90 -11.30 -22.15
N LYS A 61 -14.73 -10.30 -22.47
CA LYS A 61 -16.20 -10.42 -22.51
C LYS A 61 -16.64 -11.22 -23.73
N GLU A 62 -15.99 -11.00 -24.87
CA GLU A 62 -16.30 -11.70 -26.12
C GLU A 62 -15.89 -13.16 -26.07
N VAL A 63 -14.73 -13.47 -25.47
CA VAL A 63 -14.29 -14.85 -25.26
C VAL A 63 -15.33 -15.64 -24.46
N LEU A 64 -15.85 -15.10 -23.36
CA LEU A 64 -16.89 -15.78 -22.57
C LEU A 64 -18.17 -16.02 -23.40
N ASP A 65 -18.60 -15.04 -24.20
CA ASP A 65 -19.78 -15.19 -25.06
C ASP A 65 -19.57 -16.23 -26.18
N ILE A 66 -18.35 -16.35 -26.72
CA ILE A 66 -18.00 -17.40 -27.70
C ILE A 66 -18.00 -18.77 -27.03
N LEU A 67 -17.32 -18.91 -25.90
CA LEU A 67 -17.25 -20.16 -25.16
C LEU A 67 -18.65 -20.62 -24.71
N GLY A 68 -19.48 -19.69 -24.24
CA GLY A 68 -20.86 -19.98 -23.86
C GLY A 68 -21.76 -20.47 -24.98
N LYS A 69 -21.40 -20.22 -26.25
CA LYS A 69 -22.09 -20.78 -27.43
C LYS A 69 -21.57 -22.15 -27.84
N LYS A 70 -20.35 -22.52 -27.42
CA LYS A 70 -19.66 -23.75 -27.85
C LYS A 70 -19.61 -24.83 -26.79
N PHE A 71 -19.74 -24.46 -25.53
CA PHE A 71 -19.69 -25.36 -24.38
C PHE A 71 -20.99 -25.28 -23.57
N PRO A 72 -21.38 -26.36 -22.88
CA PRO A 72 -22.57 -26.35 -22.03
C PRO A 72 -22.37 -25.37 -20.86
N VAL A 73 -23.29 -24.42 -20.72
CA VAL A 73 -23.30 -23.43 -19.65
C VAL A 73 -24.38 -23.80 -18.63
N THR A 74 -24.05 -23.70 -17.35
CA THR A 74 -25.03 -23.80 -16.26
C THR A 74 -25.28 -22.44 -15.64
N GLU A 75 -26.33 -22.31 -14.85
CA GLU A 75 -26.60 -21.12 -14.03
C GLU A 75 -26.36 -21.47 -12.56
N ASN A 76 -25.59 -20.64 -11.84
CA ASN A 76 -25.36 -20.83 -10.41
C ASN A 76 -26.55 -20.33 -9.57
N SER A 77 -26.52 -20.56 -8.25
CA SER A 77 -27.60 -20.16 -7.33
C SER A 77 -27.86 -18.65 -7.26
N LYS A 78 -26.96 -17.82 -7.79
CA LYS A 78 -27.09 -16.36 -7.86
C LYS A 78 -27.60 -15.85 -9.22
N GLY A 79 -27.93 -16.75 -10.15
CA GLY A 79 -28.43 -16.39 -11.48
C GLY A 79 -27.34 -15.96 -12.46
N TYR A 80 -26.11 -16.45 -12.31
CA TYR A 80 -24.99 -16.15 -13.21
C TYR A 80 -24.55 -17.40 -14.00
N LYS A 81 -24.24 -17.19 -15.28
CA LYS A 81 -23.70 -18.18 -16.20
C LYS A 81 -22.33 -18.68 -15.74
N LEU A 82 -22.15 -20.00 -15.80
CA LEU A 82 -20.95 -20.71 -15.41
C LEU A 82 -20.53 -21.69 -16.51
N LEU A 83 -19.28 -21.59 -16.93
CA LEU A 83 -18.64 -22.53 -17.84
C LEU A 83 -18.46 -23.89 -17.17
N PRO A 84 -18.37 -24.99 -17.94
CA PRO A 84 -18.18 -26.31 -17.36
C PRO A 84 -16.87 -26.36 -16.56
N PRO A 85 -16.77 -27.17 -15.50
CA PRO A 85 -15.70 -27.07 -14.50
C PRO A 85 -14.28 -27.31 -15.06
N TYR A 86 -14.18 -27.98 -16.21
CA TYR A 86 -12.92 -28.24 -16.91
C TYR A 86 -12.46 -27.09 -17.83
N LEU A 87 -13.18 -25.96 -17.86
CA LEU A 87 -12.87 -24.82 -18.73
C LEU A 87 -13.01 -23.48 -18.00
N ARG A 88 -11.94 -22.69 -17.99
CA ARG A 88 -11.88 -21.33 -17.41
C ARG A 88 -11.06 -20.40 -18.30
N VAL A 89 -11.18 -19.10 -18.05
CA VAL A 89 -10.46 -18.05 -18.78
C VAL A 89 -9.48 -17.37 -17.84
N ILE A 90 -8.32 -16.98 -18.35
CA ILE A 90 -7.38 -16.09 -17.67
C ILE A 90 -7.17 -14.82 -18.50
N GLN A 91 -7.44 -13.65 -17.92
CA GLN A 91 -7.11 -12.37 -18.52
C GLN A 91 -5.81 -11.85 -17.90
N GLY A 92 -4.76 -11.75 -18.70
CA GLY A 92 -3.43 -11.33 -18.23
C GLY A 92 -2.88 -10.06 -18.86
N ASP A 93 -3.49 -9.59 -19.95
CA ASP A 93 -3.03 -8.40 -20.66
C ASP A 93 -3.79 -7.15 -20.20
N GLY A 94 -3.06 -6.06 -19.95
CA GLY A 94 -3.63 -4.77 -19.59
C GLY A 94 -4.32 -4.71 -18.22
N VAL A 95 -4.16 -5.70 -17.35
CA VAL A 95 -4.84 -5.74 -16.04
C VAL A 95 -4.12 -4.85 -15.03
N ASP A 96 -4.83 -3.82 -14.57
CA ASP A 96 -4.56 -2.99 -13.41
C ASP A 96 -5.83 -2.88 -12.53
N ILE A 97 -5.78 -2.15 -11.42
CA ILE A 97 -6.93 -2.05 -10.51
C ILE A 97 -8.19 -1.46 -11.16
N ASN A 98 -8.02 -0.58 -12.16
CA ASN A 98 -9.14 0.09 -12.82
C ASN A 98 -9.77 -0.83 -13.87
N THR A 99 -8.95 -1.41 -14.74
CA THR A 99 -9.39 -2.34 -15.78
C THR A 99 -9.98 -3.62 -15.18
N LEU A 100 -9.43 -4.12 -14.06
CA LEU A 100 -10.04 -5.21 -13.29
C LEU A 100 -11.49 -4.87 -12.93
N GLN A 101 -11.72 -3.69 -12.33
CA GLN A 101 -13.06 -3.23 -11.96
C GLN A 101 -14.00 -3.15 -13.18
N GLU A 102 -13.55 -2.62 -14.31
CA GLU A 102 -14.36 -2.51 -15.53
C GLU A 102 -14.70 -3.87 -16.16
N ILE A 103 -13.78 -4.83 -16.10
CA ILE A 103 -14.00 -6.19 -16.60
C ILE A 103 -15.04 -6.89 -15.73
N VAL A 104 -14.87 -6.91 -14.40
CA VAL A 104 -15.80 -7.62 -13.50
C VAL A 104 -17.19 -7.00 -13.49
N GLU A 105 -17.31 -5.68 -13.59
CA GLU A 105 -18.60 -5.00 -13.71
C GLU A 105 -19.28 -5.32 -15.05
N GLY A 106 -18.52 -5.38 -16.15
CA GLY A 106 -19.07 -5.80 -17.43
C GLY A 106 -19.50 -7.27 -17.48
N MET A 107 -18.75 -8.17 -16.82
CA MET A 107 -19.15 -9.56 -16.64
C MET A 107 -20.47 -9.66 -15.87
N LYS A 108 -20.59 -8.89 -14.77
CA LYS A 108 -21.80 -8.82 -13.96
C LYS A 108 -23.01 -8.37 -14.77
N GLN A 109 -22.87 -7.31 -15.57
CA GLN A 109 -23.94 -6.80 -16.45
C GLN A 109 -24.40 -7.85 -17.47
N LYS A 110 -23.48 -8.66 -17.99
CA LYS A 110 -23.77 -9.78 -18.92
C LYS A 110 -24.16 -11.08 -18.23
N LYS A 111 -24.35 -11.09 -16.90
CA LYS A 111 -24.67 -12.27 -16.08
C LYS A 111 -23.64 -13.40 -16.21
N TRP A 112 -22.36 -13.08 -16.37
CA TRP A 112 -21.27 -14.05 -16.26
C TRP A 112 -20.73 -14.09 -14.82
N SER A 113 -20.60 -15.28 -14.24
CA SER A 113 -20.01 -15.44 -12.90
C SER A 113 -18.52 -15.11 -12.92
N ILE A 114 -18.01 -14.47 -11.87
CA ILE A 114 -16.57 -14.23 -11.70
C ILE A 114 -15.78 -15.53 -11.52
N GLU A 115 -16.44 -16.61 -11.11
CA GLU A 115 -15.87 -17.96 -11.01
C GLU A 115 -15.29 -18.48 -12.33
N ASN A 116 -15.65 -17.86 -13.46
CA ASN A 116 -15.17 -18.23 -14.79
C ASN A 116 -13.76 -17.70 -15.11
N VAL A 117 -13.30 -16.67 -14.39
CA VAL A 117 -12.14 -15.87 -14.80
C VAL A 117 -11.12 -15.73 -13.67
N ALA A 118 -9.86 -15.98 -14.00
CA ALA A 118 -8.71 -15.55 -13.21
C ALA A 118 -8.05 -14.34 -13.87
N PHE A 119 -7.35 -13.53 -13.07
CA PHE A 119 -6.61 -12.37 -13.56
C PHE A 119 -5.13 -12.51 -13.24
N SER A 120 -4.28 -12.09 -14.18
CA SER A 120 -2.86 -11.90 -13.92
C SER A 120 -2.46 -10.46 -14.26
N SER A 121 -1.57 -9.89 -13.45
CA SER A 121 -1.06 -8.54 -13.64
C SER A 121 0.44 -8.52 -13.39
N GLY A 122 1.20 -8.05 -14.38
CA GLY A 122 2.65 -7.89 -14.30
C GLY A 122 3.04 -6.46 -13.94
N GLY A 123 3.40 -5.67 -14.94
CA GLY A 123 3.92 -4.31 -14.77
C GLY A 123 2.98 -3.37 -14.00
N ALA A 124 1.66 -3.49 -14.16
CA ALA A 124 0.74 -2.64 -13.40
C ALA A 124 0.74 -2.93 -11.90
N LEU A 125 0.85 -4.20 -11.51
CA LEU A 125 0.91 -4.62 -10.11
C LEU A 125 2.28 -4.35 -9.47
N LEU A 126 3.37 -4.48 -10.23
CA LEU A 126 4.73 -4.47 -9.67
C LEU A 126 5.57 -3.22 -10.02
N GLN A 127 5.20 -2.44 -11.03
CA GLN A 127 6.00 -1.31 -11.53
C GLN A 127 5.21 0.00 -11.69
N LYS A 128 3.89 -0.04 -11.97
CA LYS A 128 3.04 1.15 -12.11
C LYS A 128 2.59 1.70 -10.73
N LEU A 129 3.52 1.73 -9.78
CA LEU A 129 3.32 2.23 -8.43
C LEU A 129 4.41 3.24 -8.12
N THR A 130 4.04 4.33 -7.46
CA THR A 130 5.00 5.34 -7.02
C THR A 130 4.87 5.55 -5.51
N ARG A 131 5.95 6.01 -4.88
CA ARG A 131 5.95 6.43 -3.46
C ARG A 131 4.82 7.44 -3.16
N ASP A 132 4.49 8.29 -4.13
CA ASP A 132 3.46 9.32 -4.05
C ASP A 132 2.03 8.80 -4.20
N LEU A 133 1.83 7.53 -4.54
CA LEU A 133 0.50 6.92 -4.53
C LEU A 133 -0.10 6.93 -3.11
N LEU A 134 0.71 6.56 -2.11
CA LEU A 134 0.34 6.54 -0.69
C LEU A 134 1.01 7.67 0.12
N ASN A 135 1.70 8.60 -0.57
CA ASN A 135 2.48 9.67 0.04
C ASN A 135 3.48 9.18 1.10
N CYS A 136 4.10 8.00 0.91
CA CYS A 136 5.00 7.39 1.90
C CYS A 136 6.16 8.33 2.25
N SER A 137 6.34 8.65 3.53
CA SER A 137 7.17 9.78 3.93
C SER A 137 7.90 9.51 5.25
N PHE A 138 9.21 9.79 5.27
CA PHE A 138 10.03 9.82 6.49
C PHE A 138 10.33 11.26 6.90
N LYS A 139 10.16 11.62 8.18
CA LYS A 139 10.39 12.97 8.72
C LYS A 139 10.97 12.93 10.13
N CYS A 140 11.89 13.83 10.43
CA CYS A 140 12.29 14.13 11.80
C CYS A 140 11.16 14.88 12.51
N SER A 141 10.83 14.48 13.73
CA SER A 141 9.78 15.12 14.54
C SER A 141 10.26 15.55 15.93
N TYR A 142 11.41 15.06 16.42
CA TYR A 142 11.96 15.49 17.70
C TYR A 142 13.48 15.35 17.76
N VAL A 143 14.13 16.28 18.45
CA VAL A 143 15.59 16.24 18.71
C VAL A 143 15.88 16.60 20.16
N VAL A 144 17.02 16.11 20.67
CA VAL A 144 17.59 16.60 21.94
C VAL A 144 18.90 17.30 21.63
N THR A 145 18.96 18.62 21.85
CA THR A 145 20.16 19.45 21.70
C THR A 145 20.42 20.21 22.99
N ASN A 146 21.67 20.26 23.44
CA ASN A 146 22.05 20.86 24.73
C ASN A 146 21.23 20.31 25.92
N GLY A 147 20.88 19.02 25.89
CA GLY A 147 20.05 18.36 26.91
C GLY A 147 18.56 18.69 26.86
N LEU A 148 18.11 19.59 25.98
CA LEU A 148 16.72 20.01 25.85
C LEU A 148 16.03 19.31 24.68
N GLY A 149 14.87 18.73 24.95
CA GLY A 149 13.99 18.16 23.95
C GLY A 149 13.22 19.23 23.18
N ILE A 150 13.25 19.17 21.85
CA ILE A 150 12.57 20.13 20.98
C ILE A 150 11.72 19.36 19.98
N ASN A 151 10.43 19.68 19.92
CA ASN A 151 9.53 19.23 18.87
C ASN A 151 9.87 19.97 17.57
N VAL A 152 10.17 19.23 16.51
CA VAL A 152 10.47 19.79 15.18
C VAL A 152 9.43 19.33 14.18
N PHE A 153 9.15 20.17 13.19
CA PHE A 153 8.22 19.84 12.11
C PHE A 153 8.44 20.78 10.94
N LYS A 154 7.96 20.39 9.77
CA LYS A 154 7.82 21.27 8.61
C LYS A 154 6.37 21.71 8.47
N ASP A 155 6.18 22.96 8.09
CA ASP A 155 4.87 23.51 7.75
C ASP A 155 5.01 24.45 6.55
N PRO A 156 5.03 23.91 5.32
CA PRO A 156 5.25 24.70 4.12
C PRO A 156 4.08 25.66 3.89
N VAL A 157 4.37 26.96 3.79
CA VAL A 157 3.36 28.02 3.56
C VAL A 157 2.47 27.73 2.34
N ALA A 158 3.06 27.23 1.26
CA ALA A 158 2.37 26.98 0.01
C ALA A 158 1.58 25.65 -0.03
N ASP A 159 1.77 24.75 0.94
CA ASP A 159 1.12 23.43 0.91
C ASP A 159 0.92 22.87 2.32
N PRO A 160 -0.20 23.22 2.98
CA PRO A 160 -0.54 22.73 4.32
C PRO A 160 -0.68 21.21 4.41
N ASN A 161 -0.99 20.50 3.30
CA ASN A 161 -1.07 19.03 3.29
C ASN A 161 0.30 18.39 3.52
N LYS A 162 1.39 19.15 3.31
CA LYS A 162 2.75 18.71 3.59
C LYS A 162 3.18 18.93 5.03
N ARG A 163 2.35 19.52 5.92
CA ARG A 163 2.66 19.65 7.35
C ARG A 163 3.04 18.29 7.95
N SER A 164 4.08 18.24 8.78
CA SER A 164 4.49 17.02 9.48
C SER A 164 4.07 17.03 10.95
N LYS A 165 4.05 15.83 11.53
CA LYS A 165 3.79 15.61 12.95
C LYS A 165 4.95 16.14 13.81
N LYS A 166 4.68 16.36 15.09
CA LYS A 166 5.59 16.96 16.09
C LYS A 166 5.90 15.99 17.22
N GLY A 167 7.13 16.03 17.71
CA GLY A 167 7.53 15.36 18.95
C GLY A 167 7.74 13.85 18.82
N ARG A 168 7.80 13.20 19.99
CA ARG A 168 7.72 11.74 20.10
C ARG A 168 6.31 11.28 19.75
N LEU A 169 6.20 10.19 19.00
CA LEU A 169 4.92 9.68 18.50
C LEU A 169 4.64 8.29 19.06
N SER A 170 3.37 7.94 19.16
CA SER A 170 2.87 6.60 19.51
C SER A 170 1.57 6.31 18.76
N LEU A 171 1.30 5.06 18.41
CA LEU A 171 0.10 4.64 17.68
C LEU A 171 -0.83 3.85 18.59
N HIS A 172 -2.10 4.21 18.62
CA HIS A 172 -3.06 3.60 19.54
C HIS A 172 -4.38 3.25 18.85
N ARG A 173 -5.19 2.42 19.51
CA ARG A 173 -6.60 2.23 19.14
C ARG A 173 -7.48 3.23 19.87
N THR A 174 -8.47 3.78 19.17
CA THR A 174 -9.54 4.55 19.81
C THR A 174 -10.58 3.59 20.42
N PRO A 175 -11.44 4.05 21.34
CA PRO A 175 -12.54 3.24 21.87
C PRO A 175 -13.50 2.69 20.81
N ALA A 176 -13.56 3.34 19.63
CA ALA A 176 -14.37 2.89 18.49
C ALA A 176 -13.64 1.86 17.59
N GLY A 177 -12.40 1.48 17.93
CA GLY A 177 -11.60 0.50 17.16
C GLY A 177 -10.75 1.09 16.02
N ASN A 178 -10.86 2.40 15.76
CA ASN A 178 -10.03 3.10 14.77
C ASN A 178 -8.60 3.32 15.29
N PHE A 179 -7.69 3.78 14.43
CA PHE A 179 -6.32 4.13 14.82
C PHE A 179 -6.16 5.63 15.07
N VAL A 180 -5.31 5.99 16.03
CA VAL A 180 -4.90 7.38 16.29
C VAL A 180 -3.41 7.45 16.57
N THR A 181 -2.73 8.41 15.95
CA THR A 181 -1.34 8.76 16.28
C THR A 181 -1.34 9.91 17.28
N LEU A 182 -0.80 9.67 18.47
CA LEU A 182 -0.58 10.72 19.46
C LEU A 182 0.78 11.39 19.21
N GLU A 183 0.80 12.71 19.29
CA GLU A 183 1.98 13.55 19.04
C GLU A 183 2.55 14.10 20.36
N GLU A 184 3.75 14.68 20.30
CA GLU A 184 4.34 15.43 21.42
C GLU A 184 4.53 14.63 22.71
N GLY A 185 4.69 13.30 22.60
CA GLY A 185 4.86 12.41 23.75
C GLY A 185 3.57 12.12 24.53
N LYS A 186 2.39 12.51 24.02
CA LYS A 186 1.10 12.29 24.69
C LYS A 186 0.74 10.82 24.92
N GLY A 187 1.41 9.88 24.24
CA GLY A 187 1.30 8.46 24.55
C GLY A 187 1.73 8.12 25.98
N ASP A 188 2.65 8.87 26.56
CA ASP A 188 3.12 8.67 27.94
C ASP A 188 2.02 9.00 28.98
N LEU A 189 0.88 9.58 28.56
CA LEU A 189 -0.28 9.82 29.42
C LEU A 189 -1.16 8.57 29.60
N GLU A 190 -0.93 7.52 28.80
CA GLU A 190 -1.62 6.22 28.86
C GLU A 190 -3.16 6.28 28.69
N GLU A 191 -3.70 7.39 28.16
CA GLU A 191 -5.15 7.59 27.96
C GLU A 191 -5.77 6.67 26.89
N TYR A 192 -4.95 6.14 25.97
CA TYR A 192 -5.39 5.32 24.83
C TYR A 192 -4.89 3.87 24.88
N GLY A 193 -4.39 3.43 26.04
CA GLY A 193 -3.85 2.09 26.24
C GLY A 193 -2.44 1.93 25.67
N GLU A 194 -2.16 0.73 25.16
CA GLU A 194 -0.82 0.32 24.71
C GLU A 194 -0.44 0.95 23.35
N ASP A 195 0.82 1.39 23.24
CA ASP A 195 1.42 1.79 21.97
C ASP A 195 1.65 0.57 21.07
N LEU A 196 1.06 0.60 19.87
CA LEU A 196 1.08 -0.47 18.89
C LEU A 196 2.39 -0.54 18.10
N LEU A 197 3.38 0.29 18.41
CA LEU A 197 4.69 0.33 17.73
C LEU A 197 5.75 -0.44 18.54
N PRO A 198 5.98 -1.74 18.27
CA PRO A 198 7.04 -2.48 18.93
C PRO A 198 8.42 -2.04 18.45
N THR A 199 9.43 -2.23 19.30
CA THR A 199 10.83 -2.13 18.83
C THR A 199 11.13 -3.36 17.97
N VAL A 200 11.38 -3.16 16.68
CA VAL A 200 11.77 -4.25 15.76
C VAL A 200 13.28 -4.33 15.52
N PHE A 201 14.01 -3.25 15.80
CA PHE A 201 15.46 -3.17 15.65
C PHE A 201 16.06 -2.25 16.71
N ARG A 202 17.15 -2.67 17.34
CA ARG A 202 17.88 -1.89 18.34
C ARG A 202 19.36 -2.22 18.28
N ASN A 203 20.20 -1.19 18.13
CA ASN A 203 21.66 -1.28 18.22
C ASN A 203 22.28 -2.43 17.39
N GLY A 204 21.90 -2.52 16.11
CA GLY A 204 22.45 -3.53 15.20
C GLY A 204 21.76 -4.89 15.26
N LYS A 205 20.73 -5.07 16.10
CA LYS A 205 20.04 -6.35 16.28
C LYS A 205 18.55 -6.22 16.00
N VAL A 206 18.02 -7.18 15.24
CA VAL A 206 16.57 -7.39 15.10
C VAL A 206 16.06 -7.91 16.44
N THR A 207 15.00 -7.30 16.97
CA THR A 207 14.41 -7.64 18.27
C THR A 207 13.07 -8.34 18.15
N GLU A 208 12.37 -8.13 17.04
CA GLU A 208 11.08 -8.75 16.73
C GLU A 208 11.07 -9.21 15.28
N SER A 209 10.38 -10.30 14.98
CA SER A 209 10.25 -10.85 13.63
C SER A 209 8.86 -11.45 13.44
N TYR A 210 8.35 -11.35 12.23
CA TYR A 210 7.02 -11.85 11.87
C TYR A 210 7.15 -12.86 10.74
N SER A 211 6.46 -13.99 10.86
CA SER A 211 6.32 -14.95 9.78
C SER A 211 5.44 -14.37 8.67
N PHE A 212 5.58 -14.91 7.45
CA PHE A 212 4.76 -14.47 6.34
C PHE A 212 3.27 -14.82 6.51
N ASP A 213 2.97 -15.90 7.24
CA ASP A 213 1.58 -16.30 7.52
C ASP A 213 0.92 -15.36 8.53
N GLU A 214 1.65 -14.86 9.53
CA GLU A 214 1.17 -13.79 10.42
C GLU A 214 0.89 -12.51 9.65
N VAL A 215 1.78 -12.11 8.73
CA VAL A 215 1.57 -10.94 7.88
C VAL A 215 0.32 -11.10 7.02
N ARG A 216 0.10 -12.28 6.42
CA ARG A 216 -1.12 -12.59 5.66
C ARG A 216 -2.38 -12.51 6.53
N LYS A 217 -2.34 -13.10 7.73
CA LYS A 217 -3.45 -13.05 8.68
C LYS A 217 -3.81 -11.62 9.07
N ASN A 218 -2.81 -10.78 9.34
CA ASN A 218 -3.01 -9.38 9.72
C ASN A 218 -3.61 -8.52 8.60
N ALA A 219 -3.43 -8.92 7.33
CA ALA A 219 -3.90 -8.21 6.15
C ALA A 219 -5.22 -8.79 5.57
N GLN A 220 -5.87 -9.73 6.27
CA GLN A 220 -7.13 -10.32 5.85
C GLN A 220 -8.23 -9.26 5.68
N LEU A 221 -9.08 -9.47 4.68
CA LEU A 221 -10.24 -8.60 4.47
C LEU A 221 -11.30 -8.90 5.52
N ASN A 222 -12.03 -7.86 5.98
CA ASN A 222 -13.11 -8.04 6.95
C ASN A 222 -14.16 -9.07 6.47
N ILE A 223 -14.45 -9.11 5.16
CA ILE A 223 -15.39 -10.09 4.59
C ILE A 223 -14.91 -11.54 4.73
N GLU A 224 -13.59 -11.78 4.75
CA GLU A 224 -13.03 -13.11 4.97
C GLU A 224 -13.14 -13.52 6.45
N LEU A 225 -13.00 -12.55 7.36
CA LEU A 225 -13.16 -12.75 8.80
C LEU A 225 -14.63 -13.06 9.15
N GLU A 226 -15.57 -12.39 8.50
CA GLU A 226 -17.02 -12.62 8.66
C GLU A 226 -17.50 -13.94 8.04
N ALA A 227 -16.79 -14.45 7.02
CA ALA A 227 -17.18 -15.66 6.28
C ALA A 227 -16.77 -16.97 6.97
N VAL A 228 -15.98 -16.93 8.06
CA VAL A 228 -15.66 -18.12 8.84
C VAL A 228 -16.89 -18.50 9.66
N PRO A 229 -17.53 -19.66 9.42
CA PRO A 229 -18.59 -20.13 10.28
C PRO A 229 -18.00 -20.40 11.68
N HIS A 230 -18.63 -19.85 12.72
CA HIS A 230 -18.39 -20.28 14.10
C HIS A 230 -18.67 -21.77 14.28
#